data_AF-A0A7S0ZA50-F1
#
_entry.id   AF-A0A7S0ZA50-F1
#
_cell.length_a   1.000
_cell.length_b   1.000
_cell.length_c   1.000
_cell.angle_alpha   90.00
_cell.angle_beta   90.00
_cell.angle_gamma   90.00
#
_symmetry.space_group_name_H-M   'P 1'
#
loop_
_entity.id
_entity.type
_entity.pdbx_description
1 polymer ?
#
loop_
_entity_poly.entity_id
_entity_poly.type
_entity_poly.pdbx_seq_one_letter_code
_entity_poly.pdbx_strand_id
1 'polypeptide(L)'
;AMCEEFRDKFDVEYVTASEVLKRVRDGGDGVKGRALALVDVRGEEERETSRLPNAMSVEEYEAKRDSMGAHDCVCYCTIGYRSGAFAEKLAKSASTRDDNVDVKYYNLYGSIL
;
A
#
# COMPACT_ATOMS: atom_id res chain seq x y z
N ALA A 1 -12.08 -9.44 -15.56
CA ALA A 1 -11.44 -8.19 -16.03
C ALA A 1 -9.96 -8.20 -15.67
N MET A 2 -9.09 -7.47 -16.37
CA MET A 2 -7.61 -7.52 -16.20
C MET A 2 -7.13 -7.36 -14.74
N CYS A 3 -7.89 -6.64 -13.90
CA CYS A 3 -7.61 -6.47 -12.47
C CYS A 3 -7.77 -7.75 -11.62
N GLU A 4 -8.60 -8.71 -12.04
CA GLU A 4 -8.78 -10.00 -11.36
C GLU A 4 -7.54 -10.89 -11.46
N GLU A 5 -6.80 -10.76 -12.56
CA GLU A 5 -5.60 -11.56 -12.82
C GLU A 5 -4.48 -11.27 -11.80
N PHE A 6 -4.42 -10.06 -11.26
CA PHE A 6 -3.37 -9.63 -10.34
C PHE A 6 -3.73 -9.78 -8.87
N ARG A 7 -4.96 -10.22 -8.57
CA ARG A 7 -5.43 -10.38 -7.20
C ARG A 7 -4.59 -11.39 -6.41
N ASP A 8 -4.40 -12.56 -6.99
CA ASP A 8 -3.77 -13.71 -6.32
C ASP A 8 -2.35 -13.98 -6.85
N LYS A 9 -1.76 -13.00 -7.54
CA LYS A 9 -0.45 -13.13 -8.20
C LYS A 9 0.74 -12.93 -7.25
N PHE A 10 0.53 -12.27 -6.13
CA PHE A 10 1.59 -11.83 -5.22
C PHE A 10 1.41 -12.43 -3.84
N ASP A 11 2.52 -12.70 -3.15
CA ASP A 11 2.54 -13.21 -1.78
C ASP A 11 2.27 -12.12 -0.73
N VAL A 12 1.23 -11.32 -0.96
CA VAL A 12 0.71 -10.28 -0.06
C VAL A 12 -0.79 -10.19 -0.21
N GLU A 13 -1.47 -9.80 0.86
CA GLU A 13 -2.91 -9.61 0.83
C GLU A 13 -3.29 -8.41 -0.05
N TYR A 14 -4.45 -8.50 -0.71
CA TYR A 14 -5.05 -7.35 -1.37
C TYR A 14 -6.14 -6.74 -0.50
N VAL A 15 -6.42 -5.46 -0.75
CA VAL A 15 -7.53 -4.73 -0.14
C VAL A 15 -8.34 -4.03 -1.21
N THR A 16 -9.64 -3.89 -0.99
CA THR A 16 -10.51 -3.16 -1.93
C THR A 16 -10.54 -1.68 -1.58
N ALA A 17 -10.92 -0.83 -2.52
CA ALA A 17 -11.13 0.60 -2.26
C ALA A 17 -12.13 0.83 -1.11
N SER A 18 -13.20 0.05 -1.04
CA SER A 18 -14.18 0.10 0.04
C SER A 18 -13.57 -0.20 1.41
N GLU A 19 -12.66 -1.19 1.49
CA GLU A 19 -11.96 -1.50 2.74
C GLU A 19 -10.96 -0.41 3.11
N VAL A 20 -10.22 0.14 2.14
CA VAL A 20 -9.33 1.29 2.38
C VAL A 20 -10.11 2.48 2.94
N LEU A 21 -11.26 2.82 2.35
CA LEU A 21 -12.11 3.92 2.85
C LEU A 21 -12.62 3.67 4.27
N LYS A 22 -12.98 2.42 4.57
CA LYS A 22 -13.35 2.01 5.93
C LYS A 22 -12.18 2.19 6.90
N ARG A 23 -10.97 1.77 6.53
CA ARG A 23 -9.75 1.99 7.33
C ARG A 23 -9.41 3.46 7.53
N VAL A 24 -9.60 4.31 6.52
CA VAL A 24 -9.41 5.76 6.67
C VAL A 24 -10.37 6.34 7.70
N ARG A 25 -11.64 5.90 7.69
CA ARG A 25 -12.66 6.36 8.63
C ARG A 25 -12.44 5.81 10.05
N ASP A 26 -12.06 4.55 10.15
CA ASP A 26 -12.04 3.79 11.40
C ASP A 26 -10.64 3.76 12.06
N GLY A 27 -9.59 4.26 11.36
CA GLY A 27 -8.22 4.39 11.87
C GLY A 27 -7.33 3.14 11.69
N GLY A 28 -7.26 2.59 10.47
CA GLY A 28 -6.53 1.37 10.12
C GLY A 28 -7.43 0.13 10.06
N ASP A 29 -6.85 -1.07 10.20
CA ASP A 29 -7.52 -2.40 10.28
C ASP A 29 -8.57 -2.59 11.41
N GLY A 30 -9.13 -1.51 11.97
CA GLY A 30 -9.94 -1.54 13.19
C GLY A 30 -9.11 -1.67 14.47
N VAL A 31 -7.77 -1.64 14.35
CA VAL A 31 -6.83 -1.55 15.47
C VAL A 31 -6.61 -0.08 15.79
N LYS A 32 -7.16 0.38 16.91
CA LYS A 32 -6.92 1.76 17.40
C LYS A 32 -5.42 2.08 17.43
N GLY A 33 -5.01 3.10 16.68
CA GLY A 33 -3.66 3.64 16.71
C GLY A 33 -2.73 3.15 15.59
N ARG A 34 -3.19 2.30 14.66
CA ARG A 34 -2.43 1.97 13.44
C ARG A 34 -2.68 3.02 12.36
N ALA A 35 -1.62 3.65 11.87
CA ALA A 35 -1.75 4.60 10.76
C ALA A 35 -1.97 3.85 9.43
N LEU A 36 -2.52 4.56 8.44
CA LEU A 36 -2.65 4.07 7.06
C LEU A 36 -1.76 4.90 6.13
N ALA A 37 -0.84 4.24 5.44
CA ALA A 37 0.00 4.81 4.40
C ALA A 37 -0.51 4.36 3.03
N LEU A 38 -0.98 5.30 2.21
CA LEU A 38 -1.27 5.04 0.79
C LEU A 38 -0.01 5.33 -0.02
N VAL A 39 0.44 4.38 -0.84
CA VAL A 39 1.68 4.52 -1.62
C VAL A 39 1.38 4.37 -3.10
N ASP A 40 1.61 5.44 -3.86
CA ASP A 40 1.51 5.48 -5.31
C ASP A 40 2.84 5.04 -5.92
N VAL A 41 2.86 3.86 -6.53
CA VAL A 41 4.09 3.31 -7.14
C VAL A 41 4.22 3.68 -8.63
N ARG A 42 3.36 4.57 -9.14
CA ARG A 42 3.42 5.07 -10.52
C ARG A 42 4.57 6.06 -10.72
N GLY A 43 4.93 6.29 -11.98
CA GLY A 43 5.93 7.30 -12.34
C GLY A 43 5.48 8.71 -11.97
N GLU A 44 6.40 9.67 -12.01
CA GLU A 44 6.12 11.07 -11.68
C GLU A 44 5.02 11.67 -12.59
N GLU A 45 5.15 11.52 -13.92
CA GLU A 45 4.18 12.03 -14.89
C GLU A 45 2.73 11.49 -14.65
N GLU A 46 2.62 10.21 -14.28
CA GLU A 46 1.32 9.60 -13.96
C GLU A 46 0.73 10.17 -12.66
N ARG A 47 1.58 10.44 -11.65
CA ARG A 47 1.20 11.00 -10.35
C ARG A 47 0.78 12.47 -10.46
N GLU A 48 1.41 13.23 -11.35
CA GLU A 48 1.04 14.63 -11.64
C GLU A 48 -0.32 14.73 -12.32
N THR A 49 -0.69 13.74 -13.12
CA THR A 49 -2.00 13.70 -13.79
C THR A 49 -3.14 13.45 -12.79
N SER A 50 -2.95 12.50 -11.88
CA SER A 50 -3.94 12.14 -10.88
C SER A 50 -3.29 11.40 -9.72
N ARG A 51 -3.82 11.57 -8.51
CA ARG A 51 -3.36 10.86 -7.32
C ARG A 51 -4.49 10.72 -6.31
N LEU A 52 -4.52 9.62 -5.55
CA LEU A 52 -5.39 9.54 -4.40
C LEU A 52 -4.96 10.60 -3.36
N PRO A 53 -5.91 11.31 -2.73
CA PRO A 53 -5.58 12.28 -1.68
C PRO A 53 -4.72 11.65 -0.58
N ASN A 54 -3.70 12.38 -0.13
CA ASN A 54 -2.76 11.96 0.92
C ASN A 54 -1.91 10.72 0.61
N ALA A 55 -1.91 10.22 -0.63
CA ALA A 55 -0.93 9.21 -1.03
C ALA A 55 0.50 9.78 -0.93
N MET A 56 1.46 8.89 -0.71
CA MET A 56 2.91 9.13 -0.72
C MET A 56 3.53 8.46 -1.94
N SER A 57 4.66 8.97 -2.43
CA SER A 57 5.46 8.28 -3.44
C SER A 57 6.24 7.16 -2.76
N VAL A 58 6.88 6.32 -3.57
CA VAL A 58 7.80 5.30 -3.05
C VAL A 58 8.91 5.97 -2.23
N GLU A 59 9.50 7.04 -2.75
CA GLU A 59 10.61 7.76 -2.12
C GLU A 59 10.15 8.43 -0.81
N GLU A 60 8.98 9.06 -0.81
CA GLU A 60 8.39 9.68 0.39
C GLU A 60 8.10 8.63 1.48
N TYR A 61 7.59 7.47 1.08
CA TYR A 61 7.30 6.38 2.01
C TYR A 61 8.58 5.76 2.57
N GLU A 62 9.56 5.44 1.72
CA GLU A 62 10.84 4.87 2.16
C GLU A 62 11.59 5.80 3.13
N ALA A 63 11.53 7.12 2.91
CA ALA A 63 12.13 8.10 3.81
C ALA A 63 11.42 8.22 5.17
N LYS A 64 10.13 7.90 5.25
CA LYS A 64 9.30 8.11 6.46
C LYS A 64 8.97 6.84 7.22
N ARG A 65 8.87 5.68 6.55
CA ARG A 65 8.29 4.44 7.08
C ARG A 65 8.87 4.00 8.43
N ASP A 66 10.16 4.20 8.65
CA ASP A 66 10.83 3.80 9.90
C ASP A 66 10.43 4.68 11.10
N SER A 67 9.95 5.91 10.84
CA SER A 67 9.47 6.86 11.86
C SER A 67 7.95 6.83 12.09
N MET A 68 7.20 6.11 11.25
CA MET A 68 5.74 6.06 11.29
C MET A 68 5.19 5.14 12.39
N GLY A 69 6.03 4.31 13.00
CA GLY A 69 5.59 3.29 13.95
C GLY A 69 4.75 2.20 13.29
N ALA A 70 3.82 1.60 14.03
CA ALA A 70 2.94 0.55 13.52
C ALA A 70 1.91 1.11 12.51
N HIS A 71 1.91 0.59 11.28
CA HIS A 71 1.03 1.10 10.22
C HIS A 71 0.75 0.08 9.11
N ASP A 72 -0.35 0.29 8.40
CA ASP A 72 -0.70 -0.46 7.20
C ASP A 72 -0.23 0.32 5.97
N CYS A 73 0.54 -0.33 5.09
CA CYS A 73 1.01 0.22 3.84
C CYS A 73 0.21 -0.37 2.67
N VAL A 74 -0.63 0.45 2.05
CA VAL A 74 -1.46 0.07 0.90
C VAL A 74 -0.85 0.67 -0.37
N CYS A 75 -0.28 -0.19 -1.20
CA CYS A 75 0.34 0.19 -2.46
C CYS A 75 -0.70 0.17 -3.59
N TYR A 76 -0.67 1.16 -4.48
CA TYR A 76 -1.51 1.17 -5.68
C TYR A 76 -0.74 1.65 -6.90
N CYS A 77 -1.19 1.21 -8.08
CA CYS A 77 -0.69 1.71 -9.35
C CYS A 77 -1.86 2.00 -10.31
N THR A 78 -1.74 1.60 -11.58
CA THR A 78 -2.85 1.73 -12.54
C THR A 78 -3.83 0.56 -12.40
N ILE A 79 -3.32 -0.67 -12.31
CA ILE A 79 -4.11 -1.92 -12.45
C ILE A 79 -3.84 -2.98 -11.37
N GLY A 80 -2.95 -2.71 -10.41
CA GLY A 80 -2.58 -3.65 -9.34
C GLY A 80 -1.32 -4.50 -9.57
N TYR A 81 -0.66 -4.41 -10.74
CA TYR A 81 0.56 -5.21 -11.01
C TYR A 81 1.81 -4.63 -10.32
N ARG A 82 2.20 -3.39 -10.66
CA ARG A 82 3.38 -2.74 -10.07
C ARG A 82 3.29 -2.62 -8.55
N SER A 83 2.11 -2.33 -8.04
CA SER A 83 1.85 -2.18 -6.60
C SER A 83 1.93 -3.50 -5.86
N GLY A 84 1.40 -4.59 -6.44
CA GLY A 84 1.52 -5.91 -5.85
C GLY A 84 2.97 -6.38 -5.77
N ALA A 85 3.74 -6.19 -6.84
CA ALA A 85 5.17 -6.51 -6.85
C ALA A 85 5.97 -5.69 -5.82
N PHE A 86 5.64 -4.40 -5.68
CA PHE A 86 6.29 -3.53 -4.70
C PHE A 86 5.92 -3.89 -3.25
N ALA A 87 4.63 -4.11 -2.97
CA ALA A 87 4.17 -4.55 -1.65
C ALA A 87 4.79 -5.89 -1.23
N GLU A 88 4.87 -6.85 -2.16
CA GLU A 88 5.51 -8.14 -1.91
C GLU A 88 7.01 -8.00 -1.61
N LYS A 89 7.72 -7.15 -2.35
CA LYS A 89 9.12 -6.83 -2.07
C LYS A 89 9.27 -6.26 -0.65
N LEU A 90 8.41 -5.31 -0.27
CA LEU A 90 8.45 -4.70 1.06
C LEU A 90 8.16 -5.70 2.18
N ALA A 91 7.18 -6.57 2.00
CA ALA A 91 6.84 -7.63 2.95
C ALA A 91 8.02 -8.59 3.14
N LYS A 92 8.61 -9.09 2.04
CA LYS A 92 9.79 -9.96 2.07
C LYS A 92 10.98 -9.30 2.77
N SER A 93 11.22 -8.01 2.52
CA SER A 93 12.25 -7.26 3.23
C SER A 93 11.94 -7.11 4.71
N ALA A 94 10.70 -6.80 5.09
CA ALA A 94 10.31 -6.64 6.49
C ALA A 94 10.47 -7.94 7.30
N SER A 95 10.16 -9.10 6.72
CA SER A 95 10.36 -10.41 7.36
C SER A 95 11.83 -10.72 7.73
N THR A 96 12.78 -9.96 7.17
CA THR A 96 14.22 -10.09 7.44
C THR A 96 14.79 -8.96 8.31
N ARG A 97 13.98 -7.95 8.64
CA ARG A 97 14.41 -6.84 9.50
C ARG A 97 14.26 -7.24 10.97
N ASP A 98 15.25 -6.88 11.78
CA ASP A 98 15.25 -7.02 13.25
C ASP A 98 14.72 -5.74 13.93
N ASP A 99 13.77 -5.07 13.27
CA ASP A 99 13.03 -3.96 13.86
C ASP A 99 11.62 -4.45 14.19
N ASN A 100 11.23 -4.38 15.47
CA ASN A 100 9.92 -4.82 15.98
C ASN A 100 8.75 -3.91 15.50
N VAL A 101 8.86 -3.31 14.31
CA VAL A 101 7.85 -2.41 13.76
C VAL A 101 6.80 -3.25 13.04
N ASP A 102 5.60 -3.31 13.62
CA ASP A 102 4.45 -4.02 13.07
C ASP A 102 3.90 -3.27 11.83
N VAL A 103 4.43 -3.61 10.65
CA VAL A 103 3.97 -3.06 9.35
C VAL A 103 3.34 -4.17 8.52
N LYS A 104 2.13 -3.91 8.01
CA LYS A 104 1.46 -4.79 7.06
C LYS A 104 1.43 -4.18 5.67
N TYR A 105 1.70 -4.97 4.64
CA TYR A 105 1.76 -4.49 3.25
C TYR A 105 0.63 -5.10 2.45
N TYR A 106 -0.04 -4.25 1.67
CA TYR A 106 -1.23 -4.59 0.92
C TYR A 106 -1.15 -4.09 -0.53
N ASN A 107 -1.73 -4.86 -1.45
CA ASN A 107 -2.01 -4.40 -2.80
C ASN A 107 -3.44 -3.82 -2.90
N LEU A 108 -3.62 -2.62 -3.47
CA LEU A 108 -4.96 -2.09 -3.75
C LEU A 108 -5.54 -2.78 -5.00
N TYR A 109 -6.58 -3.58 -4.79
CA TYR A 109 -7.32 -4.27 -5.84
C TYR A 109 -7.97 -3.27 -6.81
N GLY A 110 -7.77 -3.48 -8.11
CA GLY A 110 -8.19 -2.53 -9.17
C GLY A 110 -7.32 -1.27 -9.26
N SER A 111 -6.66 -0.90 -8.15
CA SER A 111 -5.89 0.33 -8.02
C SER A 111 -6.71 1.57 -8.43
N ILE A 112 -6.38 2.28 -9.51
CA ILE A 112 -7.10 3.49 -9.94
C ILE A 112 -8.02 3.25 -11.15
N LEU A 113 -8.14 2.00 -11.61
CA LEU A 113 -8.95 1.60 -12.77
C LEU A 113 -10.19 0.78 -12.37
#